data_AF-A0A413UA08-F1
#
_entry.id   AF-A0A413UA08-F1
#
_cell.length_a   1.000
_cell.length_b   1.000
_cell.length_c   1.000
_cell.angle_alpha   90.00
_cell.angle_beta   90.00
_cell.angle_gamma   90.00
#
_symmetry.space_group_name_H-M   'P 1'
#
loop_
_entity.id
_entity.type
_entity.pdbx_description
1 polymer ?
#
loop_
_entity_poly.entity_id
_entity_poly.type
_entity_poly.pdbx_seq_one_letter_code
_entity_poly.pdbx_strand_id
1 'polypeptide(L)'
;MRKIIVDLNRVKDDEYVAMYEIFGLDVLNKSYEDFERRMLQIQIETIVEVKNRKYNLSTCSKWIFILEDIQQKSDYFYCIWGV
;
A
#
# COMPACT_ATOMS: atom_id res chain seq x y z
N MET A 1 -14.18 2.98 -9.83
CA MET A 1 -13.75 2.42 -8.54
C MET A 1 -12.92 1.16 -8.76
N ARG A 2 -11.65 1.17 -8.34
CA ARG A 2 -10.70 0.04 -8.40
C ARG A 2 -10.62 -0.61 -7.01
N LYS A 3 -10.50 -1.93 -6.94
CA LYS A 3 -10.24 -2.66 -5.69
C LYS A 3 -8.87 -3.32 -5.75
N ILE A 4 -8.08 -3.17 -4.69
CA ILE A 4 -6.77 -3.80 -4.52
C ILE A 4 -6.77 -4.55 -3.19
N ILE A 5 -6.18 -5.75 -3.17
CA ILE A 5 -6.01 -6.55 -1.96
C ILE A 5 -4.53 -6.59 -1.63
N VAL A 6 -4.17 -6.09 -0.44
CA VAL A 6 -2.82 -6.16 0.10
C VAL A 6 -2.80 -7.23 1.17
N ASP A 7 -2.20 -8.38 0.87
CA ASP A 7 -1.94 -9.43 1.86
C ASP A 7 -0.56 -9.21 2.50
N LEU A 8 -0.56 -8.79 3.76
CA LEU A 8 0.68 -8.52 4.51
C LEU A 8 1.51 -9.76 4.81
N ASN A 9 0.97 -10.98 4.62
CA ASN A 9 1.81 -12.19 4.67
C ASN A 9 2.77 -12.29 3.47
N ARG A 10 2.49 -11.54 2.40
CA ARG A 10 3.27 -11.55 1.14
C ARG A 10 4.13 -10.31 0.96
N VAL A 11 4.10 -9.39 1.92
CA VAL A 11 4.83 -8.13 1.88
C VAL A 11 5.75 -8.09 3.10
N LYS A 12 6.89 -7.41 2.96
CA LYS A 12 7.76 -7.04 4.09
C LYS A 12 8.25 -5.63 3.88
N ASP A 13 8.56 -4.95 4.96
CA ASP A 13 9.02 -3.55 4.91
C ASP A 13 10.16 -3.37 3.89
N ASP A 14 11.25 -4.09 4.01
CA ASP A 14 12.41 -3.86 3.13
C ASP A 14 12.32 -4.57 1.75
N GLU A 15 11.16 -5.16 1.40
CA GLU A 15 10.89 -5.84 0.14
C GLU A 15 9.84 -5.10 -0.70
N TYR A 16 10.26 -4.04 -1.40
CA TYR A 16 9.36 -3.17 -2.18
C TYR A 16 8.69 -3.83 -3.38
N VAL A 17 9.29 -4.91 -3.91
CA VAL A 17 8.83 -5.53 -5.16
C VAL A 17 7.39 -6.02 -5.04
N ALA A 18 7.08 -6.75 -3.97
CA ALA A 18 5.75 -7.31 -3.76
C ALA A 18 4.67 -6.22 -3.68
N MET A 19 4.95 -5.12 -2.99
CA MET A 19 4.01 -4.01 -2.90
C MET A 19 3.79 -3.35 -4.27
N TYR A 20 4.87 -3.08 -5.02
CA TYR A 20 4.76 -2.49 -6.36
C TYR A 20 3.98 -3.39 -7.32
N GLU A 21 4.20 -4.71 -7.27
CA GLU A 21 3.48 -5.69 -8.08
C GLU A 21 1.98 -5.71 -7.76
N ILE A 22 1.60 -5.68 -6.48
CA ILE A 22 0.19 -5.63 -6.04
C ILE A 22 -0.53 -4.41 -6.63
N PHE A 23 0.16 -3.27 -6.72
CA PHE A 23 -0.39 -2.03 -7.26
C PHE A 23 -0.23 -1.89 -8.78
N GLY A 24 0.54 -2.78 -9.43
CA GLY A 24 0.81 -2.76 -10.87
C GLY A 24 1.73 -1.61 -11.28
N LEU A 25 2.80 -1.35 -10.52
CA LEU A 25 3.77 -0.28 -10.75
C LEU A 25 5.07 -0.78 -11.38
N ASP A 26 5.62 -0.02 -12.34
CA ASP A 26 6.90 -0.32 -13.00
C ASP A 26 8.14 -0.09 -12.12
N VAL A 27 9.25 -0.74 -12.48
CA VAL A 27 10.21 -1.34 -11.52
C VAL A 27 11.56 -0.63 -11.42
N LEU A 28 11.80 0.47 -12.13
CA LEU A 28 13.16 1.01 -12.31
C LEU A 28 13.85 1.50 -11.02
N ASN A 29 13.13 2.14 -10.09
CA ASN A 29 13.62 2.54 -8.77
C ASN A 29 12.49 2.43 -7.76
N LYS A 30 12.61 1.54 -6.77
CA LYS A 30 11.60 1.35 -5.73
C LYS A 30 12.05 1.93 -4.40
N SER A 31 11.23 2.81 -3.84
CA SER A 31 11.37 3.30 -2.47
C SER A 31 9.99 3.60 -1.91
N TYR A 32 9.90 3.88 -0.60
CA TYR A 32 8.64 4.35 -0.02
C TYR A 32 8.22 5.69 -0.60
N GLU A 33 9.16 6.63 -0.79
CA GLU A 33 8.81 7.96 -1.32
C GLU A 33 8.32 7.88 -2.77
N ASP A 34 8.92 7.03 -3.61
CA ASP A 34 8.43 6.85 -4.98
C ASP A 34 7.04 6.20 -4.99
N PHE A 35 6.81 5.20 -4.13
CA PHE A 35 5.50 4.56 -4.01
C PHE A 35 4.43 5.56 -3.59
N GLU A 36 4.68 6.30 -2.51
CA GLU A 36 3.76 7.32 -1.99
C GLU A 36 3.44 8.37 -3.06
N ARG A 37 4.47 8.94 -3.70
CA ARG A 37 4.31 9.94 -4.77
C ARG A 37 3.44 9.43 -5.90
N ARG A 38 3.58 8.17 -6.32
CA ARG A 38 2.77 7.57 -7.39
C ARG A 38 1.33 7.33 -6.96
N MET A 39 1.11 6.86 -5.74
CA MET A 39 -0.24 6.64 -5.22
C MET A 39 -1.02 7.95 -5.06
N LEU A 40 -0.36 9.03 -4.62
CA LEU A 40 -0.97 10.35 -4.48
C LEU A 40 -1.40 10.97 -5.83
N GLN A 41 -0.86 10.50 -6.96
CA GLN A 41 -1.26 10.95 -8.30
C GLN A 41 -2.48 10.21 -8.85
N ILE A 42 -2.96 9.15 -8.19
CA ILE A 42 -4.14 8.42 -8.61
C ILE A 42 -5.39 9.29 -8.40
N GLN A 43 -6.14 9.52 -9.47
CA GLN A 43 -7.43 10.23 -9.47
C GLN A 43 -8.61 9.29 -9.73
N ILE A 44 -8.41 8.00 -9.49
CA ILE A 44 -9.44 6.97 -9.62
C ILE A 44 -9.72 6.44 -8.22
N GLU A 45 -10.97 6.52 -7.78
CA GLU A 45 -11.39 5.93 -6.50
C GLU A 45 -10.88 4.50 -6.36
N THR A 46 -10.05 4.27 -5.35
CA THR A 46 -9.34 3.03 -5.11
C THR A 46 -9.55 2.58 -3.68
N ILE A 47 -10.16 1.41 -3.51
CA ILE A 47 -10.31 0.75 -2.21
C ILE A 47 -9.17 -0.26 -2.06
N VAL A 48 -8.41 -0.12 -0.98
CA VAL A 48 -7.32 -1.02 -0.60
C VAL A 48 -7.74 -1.84 0.61
N GLU A 49 -8.01 -3.12 0.40
CA GLU A 49 -8.34 -4.04 1.49
C GLU A 49 -7.04 -4.66 2.01
N VAL A 50 -6.66 -4.32 3.25
CA VAL A 50 -5.44 -4.80 3.87
C VAL A 50 -5.75 -6.02 4.73
N LYS A 51 -5.15 -7.16 4.40
CA LYS A 51 -5.32 -8.45 5.10
C LYS A 51 -4.14 -8.74 6.02
N ASN A 52 -4.42 -9.53 7.07
CA ASN A 52 -3.43 -10.05 8.01
C ASN A 52 -2.63 -8.96 8.75
N ARG A 53 -3.25 -7.79 9.00
CA ARG A 53 -2.60 -6.66 9.69
C ARG A 53 -2.15 -7.04 11.09
N LYS A 54 -3.02 -7.61 11.92
CA LYS A 54 -2.72 -7.91 13.33
C LYS A 54 -1.49 -8.80 13.51
N TYR A 55 -1.26 -9.75 12.61
CA TYR A 55 -0.12 -10.66 12.66
C TYR A 55 1.18 -10.03 12.15
N ASN A 56 1.10 -8.96 11.34
CA ASN A 56 2.23 -8.36 10.65
C ASN A 56 2.53 -6.91 11.08
N LEU A 57 1.96 -6.44 12.20
CA LEU A 57 2.20 -5.08 12.71
C LEU A 57 3.68 -4.77 12.94
N SER A 58 4.47 -5.77 13.37
CA SER A 58 5.90 -5.59 13.64
C SER A 58 6.78 -5.74 12.40
N THR A 59 6.33 -6.49 11.38
CA THR A 59 7.11 -6.86 10.20
C THR A 59 6.79 -6.00 8.97
N CYS A 60 5.62 -5.37 8.95
CA CYS A 60 5.10 -4.52 7.87
C CYS A 60 4.76 -3.11 8.35
N SER A 61 5.40 -2.66 9.44
CA SER A 61 5.10 -1.40 10.11
C SER A 61 5.21 -0.19 9.18
N LYS A 62 6.23 -0.15 8.32
CA LYS A 62 6.47 0.96 7.39
C LYS A 62 5.43 0.96 6.28
N TRP A 63 5.11 -0.20 5.70
CA TRP A 63 4.06 -0.27 4.67
C TRP A 63 2.68 0.13 5.19
N ILE A 64 2.35 -0.30 6.42
CA ILE A 64 1.09 0.11 7.07
C ILE A 64 1.08 1.63 7.24
N PHE A 65 2.15 2.22 7.76
CA PHE A 65 2.25 3.67 7.94
C PHE A 65 2.11 4.42 6.61
N ILE A 66 2.80 3.99 5.55
CA ILE A 66 2.73 4.62 4.23
C ILE A 66 1.30 4.57 3.66
N LEU A 67 0.62 3.43 3.78
CA LEU A 67 -0.78 3.30 3.34
C LEU A 67 -1.74 4.17 4.18
N GLU A 68 -1.50 4.34 5.48
CA GLU A 68 -2.25 5.26 6.34
C GLU A 68 -2.03 6.72 5.93
N ASP A 69 -0.78 7.09 5.63
CA ASP A 69 -0.39 8.44 5.22
C ASP A 69 -0.97 8.83 3.85
N ILE A 70 -0.91 7.91 2.86
CA ILE A 70 -1.55 8.11 1.55
C ILE A 70 -3.06 8.30 1.70
N GLN A 71 -3.73 7.49 2.54
CA GLN A 71 -5.17 7.63 2.79
C GLN A 71 -5.52 9.01 3.37
N GLN A 72 -4.66 9.58 4.23
CA GLN A 72 -4.91 10.91 4.80
C GLN A 72 -4.70 12.04 3.78
N LYS A 73 -3.83 11.83 2.80
CA LYS A 73 -3.44 12.82 1.81
C LYS A 73 -4.22 12.76 0.50
N SER A 74 -4.90 11.65 0.20
CA SER A 74 -5.60 11.43 -1.07
C SER A 74 -7.10 11.23 -0.89
N ASP A 75 -7.89 12.03 -1.62
CA ASP A 75 -9.35 11.89 -1.69
C ASP A 75 -9.81 10.66 -2.52
N TYR A 76 -8.88 9.93 -3.14
CA TYR A 76 -9.17 8.79 -4.01
C TYR A 76 -8.70 7.46 -3.43
N PHE A 77 -8.06 7.43 -2.27
CA PHE A 77 -7.43 6.24 -1.71
C PHE A 77 -8.00 5.87 -0.35
N TYR A 78 -8.66 4.71 -0.27
CA TYR A 78 -9.41 4.29 0.93
C TYR A 78 -8.91 2.94 1.43
N CYS A 79 -8.28 2.89 2.60
CA CYS A 79 -7.85 1.63 3.20
C CYS A 79 -8.94 1.05 4.11
N ILE A 80 -9.26 -0.23 3.88
CA ILE A 80 -10.05 -1.06 4.78
C ILE A 80 -9.08 -1.96 5.52
N TRP A 81 -8.89 -1.68 6.81
CA TRP A 81 -7.98 -2.43 7.66
C TRP A 81 -8.66 -3.68 8.20
N GLY A 82 -8.33 -4.84 7.61
CA GLY A 82 -8.74 -6.13 8.14
C GLY A 82 -8.13 -6.39 9.51
N VAL A 83 -8.92 -7.00 10.41
CA VAL A 83 -8.50 -7.42 11.75
C VAL A 83 -7.52 -8.59 11.67
#